data_AF-A0A2E2ULF3-F1
#
_entry.id   AF-A0A2E2ULF3-F1
#
_cell.length_a   1.000
_cell.length_b   1.000
_cell.length_c   1.000
_cell.angle_alpha   90.00
_cell.angle_beta   90.00
_cell.angle_gamma   90.00
#
_symmetry.space_group_name_H-M   'P 1'
#
loop_
_entity.id
_entity.type
_entity.pdbx_description
1 polymer ?
#
loop_
_entity_poly.entity_id
_entity_poly.type
_entity_poly.pdbx_seq_one_letter_code
_entity_poly.pdbx_strand_id
1 'polypeptide(L)'
;MGIADHSPSEEVLKRARGEGIDLEELRSTDPQKYRIINSVPLAVVNVEYLEQIAEELHKAFPETEIFQIPGKYPKVVRLFSFPLVDVAKLDSVLASIAGQHGDLFFRIIQDVRGERRELQRAIDPAEWQGIEGLVGPFSEEHAAEEWGSKSSQSTGLESDVFQLRGTWFCDVFDLSET
;
A
#
# COMPACT_ATOMS: atom_id res chain seq x y z
N MET A 1 -0.44 -22.38 -6.78
CA MET A 1 0.47 -22.45 -7.94
C MET A 1 1.87 -22.62 -7.40
N GLY A 2 2.56 -23.72 -7.74
CA GLY A 2 3.90 -23.99 -7.22
C GLY A 2 4.98 -23.16 -7.92
N ILE A 3 6.16 -23.05 -7.30
CA ILE A 3 7.31 -22.33 -7.89
C ILE A 3 7.73 -22.89 -9.26
N ALA A 4 7.47 -24.17 -9.51
CA ALA A 4 7.82 -24.86 -10.76
C ALA A 4 7.01 -24.34 -11.97
N ASP A 5 5.75 -23.94 -11.74
CA ASP A 5 4.82 -23.50 -12.79
C ASP A 5 4.79 -21.98 -12.95
N HIS A 6 5.55 -21.26 -12.10
CA HIS A 6 5.59 -19.80 -12.12
C HIS A 6 6.42 -19.27 -13.29
N SER A 7 5.85 -18.30 -14.01
CA SER A 7 6.51 -17.56 -15.09
C SER A 7 6.73 -16.11 -14.65
N PRO A 8 8.00 -15.67 -14.49
CA PRO A 8 8.32 -14.28 -14.19
C PRO A 8 7.73 -13.30 -15.19
N SER A 9 7.34 -12.10 -14.74
CA SER A 9 6.94 -11.02 -15.65
C SER A 9 8.13 -10.51 -16.47
N GLU A 10 7.85 -9.89 -17.62
CA GLU A 10 8.90 -9.31 -18.48
C GLU A 10 9.74 -8.27 -17.75
N GLU A 11 9.13 -7.48 -16.86
CA GLU A 11 9.82 -6.49 -16.04
C GLU A 11 10.79 -7.13 -15.06
N VAL A 12 10.37 -8.22 -14.38
CA VAL A 12 11.23 -8.97 -13.45
C VAL A 12 12.39 -9.61 -14.21
N LEU A 13 12.13 -10.20 -15.38
CA LEU A 13 13.18 -10.74 -16.26
C LEU A 13 14.18 -9.66 -16.68
N LYS A 14 13.70 -8.47 -17.06
CA LYS A 14 14.54 -7.35 -17.47
C LYS A 14 15.42 -6.86 -16.31
N ARG A 15 14.85 -6.70 -15.12
CA ARG A 15 15.59 -6.30 -13.90
C ARG A 15 16.64 -7.34 -13.52
N ALA A 16 16.27 -8.61 -13.47
CA ALA A 16 17.19 -9.69 -13.13
C ALA A 16 18.38 -9.77 -14.09
N ARG A 17 18.14 -9.64 -15.41
CA ARG A 17 19.22 -9.57 -16.40
C ARG A 17 20.14 -8.36 -16.19
N GLY A 18 19.57 -7.20 -15.86
CA GLY A 18 20.33 -5.98 -15.57
C GLY A 18 21.26 -6.12 -14.35
N GLU A 19 20.88 -6.96 -13.39
CA GLU A 19 21.65 -7.24 -12.18
C GLU A 19 22.52 -8.52 -12.29
N GLY A 20 22.52 -9.19 -13.45
CA GLY A 20 23.26 -10.45 -13.65
C GLY A 20 22.69 -11.64 -12.86
N ILE A 21 21.41 -11.60 -12.51
CA ILE A 21 20.71 -12.67 -11.77
C ILE A 21 20.07 -13.65 -12.77
N ASP A 22 20.47 -14.91 -12.72
CA ASP A 22 19.79 -16.01 -13.42
C ASP A 22 18.61 -16.51 -12.59
N LEU A 23 17.39 -16.17 -13.00
CA LEU A 23 16.18 -16.56 -12.28
C LEU A 23 15.87 -18.07 -12.38
N GLU A 24 16.29 -18.75 -13.44
CA GLU A 24 16.06 -20.20 -13.57
C GLU A 24 17.00 -20.95 -12.64
N GLU A 25 18.27 -20.55 -12.57
CA GLU A 25 19.21 -21.08 -11.58
C GLU A 25 18.71 -20.79 -10.16
N LEU A 26 18.30 -19.54 -9.89
CA LEU A 26 17.83 -19.10 -8.58
C LEU A 26 16.61 -19.88 -8.11
N ARG A 27 15.70 -20.23 -9.03
CA ARG A 27 14.51 -21.05 -8.73
C ARG A 27 14.86 -22.36 -8.04
N SER A 28 16.00 -22.96 -8.39
CA SER A 28 16.47 -24.24 -7.84
C SER A 28 17.42 -24.08 -6.65
N THR A 29 18.29 -23.07 -6.68
CA THR A 29 19.37 -22.88 -5.70
C THR A 29 18.95 -22.07 -4.48
N ASP A 30 18.08 -21.07 -4.67
CA ASP A 30 17.49 -20.27 -3.60
C ASP A 30 16.02 -19.92 -3.93
N PRO A 31 15.11 -20.90 -3.75
CA PRO A 31 13.69 -20.72 -4.02
C PRO A 31 13.06 -19.54 -3.28
N GLN A 32 13.58 -19.20 -2.10
CA GLN A 32 13.06 -18.12 -1.28
C GLN A 32 13.40 -16.76 -1.89
N LYS A 33 14.66 -16.56 -2.29
CA LYS A 33 15.07 -15.36 -3.01
C LYS A 33 14.39 -15.25 -4.37
N TYR A 34 14.15 -16.36 -5.06
CA TYR A 34 13.33 -16.37 -6.28
C TYR A 34 11.93 -15.79 -6.01
N ARG A 35 11.24 -16.24 -4.95
CA ARG A 35 9.90 -15.72 -4.61
C ARG A 35 9.91 -14.25 -4.25
N ILE A 36 10.90 -13.78 -3.48
CA ILE A 36 11.05 -12.35 -3.17
C ILE A 36 11.17 -11.53 -4.46
N ILE A 37 12.07 -11.92 -5.38
CA ILE A 37 12.32 -11.16 -6.61
C ILE A 37 11.08 -11.13 -7.52
N ASN A 38 10.29 -12.21 -7.50
CA ASN A 38 9.04 -12.33 -8.27
C ASN A 38 7.80 -11.86 -7.51
N SER A 39 7.95 -11.35 -6.28
CA SER A 39 6.80 -10.88 -5.51
C SER A 39 6.21 -9.61 -6.11
N VAL A 40 4.90 -9.48 -6.02
CA VAL A 40 4.14 -8.34 -6.56
C VAL A 40 3.55 -7.50 -5.42
N PRO A 41 3.47 -6.17 -5.56
CA PRO A 41 2.84 -5.32 -4.55
C PRO A 41 1.41 -5.79 -4.26
N LEU A 42 1.09 -5.92 -2.97
CA LEU A 42 -0.22 -6.32 -2.50
C LEU A 42 -0.98 -5.10 -1.96
N ALA A 43 -0.45 -4.48 -0.90
CA ALA A 43 -1.06 -3.33 -0.25
C ALA A 43 -0.05 -2.58 0.62
N VAL A 44 -0.34 -1.31 0.91
CA VAL A 44 0.36 -0.52 1.93
C VAL A 44 -0.54 -0.46 3.16
N VAL A 45 -0.08 -1.02 4.27
CA VAL A 45 -0.91 -1.25 5.46
C VAL A 45 -0.36 -0.58 6.71
N ASN A 46 -1.24 -0.23 7.65
CA ASN A 46 -0.81 0.30 8.93
C ASN A 46 -0.32 -0.84 9.84
N VAL A 47 0.84 -0.65 10.49
CA VAL A 47 1.51 -1.68 11.29
C VAL A 47 0.66 -2.14 12.48
N GLU A 48 -0.18 -1.27 13.03
CA GLU A 48 -1.02 -1.57 14.19
C GLU A 48 -2.05 -2.67 13.88
N TYR A 49 -2.38 -2.86 12.60
CA TYR A 49 -3.34 -3.86 12.12
C TYR A 49 -2.68 -5.04 11.41
N LEU A 50 -1.35 -5.11 11.39
CA LEU A 50 -0.60 -6.07 10.57
C LEU A 50 -0.93 -7.52 10.92
N GLU A 51 -1.09 -7.85 12.20
CA GLU A 51 -1.41 -9.21 12.64
C GLU A 51 -2.78 -9.68 12.13
N GLN A 52 -3.81 -8.84 12.31
CA GLN A 52 -5.16 -9.13 11.80
C GLN A 52 -5.16 -9.22 10.27
N ILE A 53 -4.47 -8.29 9.59
CA ILE A 53 -4.37 -8.29 8.13
C ILE A 53 -3.69 -9.59 7.66
N ALA A 54 -2.61 -10.00 8.30
CA ALA A 54 -1.91 -11.25 7.98
C ALA A 54 -2.83 -12.47 8.18
N GLU A 55 -3.60 -12.51 9.27
CA GLU A 55 -4.56 -13.59 9.53
C GLU A 55 -5.64 -13.67 8.45
N GLU A 56 -6.27 -12.56 8.10
CA GLU A 56 -7.33 -12.52 7.09
C GLU A 56 -6.79 -12.81 5.69
N LEU A 57 -5.60 -12.32 5.35
CA LEU A 57 -4.94 -12.65 4.10
C LEU A 57 -4.56 -14.12 4.02
N HIS A 58 -4.09 -14.73 5.12
CA HIS A 58 -3.78 -16.16 5.15
C HIS A 58 -5.04 -17.03 4.97
N LYS A 59 -6.16 -16.65 5.60
CA LYS A 59 -7.47 -17.30 5.38
C LYS A 59 -7.92 -17.18 3.92
N ALA A 60 -7.74 -16.01 3.32
CA ALA A 60 -8.17 -15.75 1.94
C ALA A 60 -7.24 -16.40 0.90
N PHE A 61 -5.94 -16.48 1.19
CA PHE A 61 -4.89 -16.91 0.28
C PHE A 61 -3.91 -17.89 0.97
N PRO A 62 -4.37 -19.09 1.33
CA PRO A 62 -3.57 -20.04 2.13
C PRO A 62 -2.30 -20.53 1.42
N GLU A 63 -2.28 -20.49 0.09
CA GLU A 63 -1.16 -20.91 -0.75
C GLU A 63 -0.23 -19.75 -1.14
N THR A 64 -0.45 -18.56 -0.58
CA THR A 64 0.32 -17.34 -0.91
C THR A 64 1.32 -17.04 0.19
N GLU A 65 2.57 -16.82 -0.20
CA GLU A 65 3.58 -16.22 0.65
C GLU A 65 3.46 -14.71 0.62
N ILE A 66 3.37 -14.11 1.80
CA ILE A 66 3.28 -12.65 1.98
C ILE A 66 4.60 -12.17 2.54
N PHE A 67 5.20 -11.21 1.85
CA PHE A 67 6.42 -10.54 2.28
C PHE A 67 6.10 -9.13 2.79
N GLN A 68 6.88 -8.66 3.74
CA GLN A 68 6.74 -7.33 4.31
C GLN A 68 8.04 -6.55 4.14
N ILE A 69 7.91 -5.27 3.79
CA ILE A 69 9.01 -4.31 3.75
C ILE A 69 8.56 -3.09 4.55
N PRO A 70 9.41 -2.55 5.45
CA PRO A 70 9.13 -1.29 6.11
C PRO A 70 8.76 -0.20 5.11
N GLY A 71 7.70 0.55 5.40
CA GLY A 71 7.30 1.70 4.61
C GLY A 71 8.28 2.87 4.76
N LYS A 72 8.10 3.89 3.92
CA LYS A 72 8.84 5.16 4.00
C LYS A 72 8.58 5.91 5.32
N TYR A 73 7.43 5.64 5.95
CA TYR A 73 6.93 6.35 7.12
C TYR A 73 6.80 5.42 8.33
N PRO A 74 6.94 5.96 9.56
CA PRO A 74 6.64 5.22 10.77
C PRO A 74 5.22 4.63 10.70
N LYS A 75 5.06 3.43 11.24
CA LYS A 75 3.77 2.71 11.27
C LYS A 75 3.21 2.27 9.91
N VAL A 76 3.97 2.38 8.83
CA VAL A 76 3.55 1.90 7.51
C VAL A 76 4.37 0.68 7.11
N VAL A 77 3.71 -0.33 6.54
CA VAL A 77 4.34 -1.53 5.99
C VAL A 77 3.83 -1.75 4.56
N ARG A 78 4.74 -2.12 3.66
CA ARG A 78 4.39 -2.54 2.30
C ARG A 78 4.35 -4.06 2.25
N LEU A 79 3.20 -4.59 1.86
CA LEU A 79 2.99 -6.01 1.65
C LEU A 79 3.19 -6.37 0.18
N PHE A 80 3.84 -7.50 -0.03
CA PHE A 80 4.02 -8.12 -1.34
C PHE A 80 3.57 -9.57 -1.27
N SER A 81 3.20 -10.14 -2.41
CA SER A 81 2.73 -11.53 -2.48
C SER A 81 3.45 -12.34 -3.55
N PHE A 82 3.60 -13.63 -3.30
CA PHE A 82 3.93 -14.63 -4.29
C PHE A 82 3.09 -15.90 -4.05
N PRO A 83 2.40 -16.45 -5.06
CA PRO A 83 2.19 -15.85 -6.39
C PRO A 83 1.24 -14.64 -6.33
N LEU A 84 0.98 -14.03 -7.49
CA LEU A 84 -0.10 -13.03 -7.65
C LEU A 84 -1.42 -13.59 -7.12
N VAL A 85 -2.15 -12.75 -6.39
CA VAL A 85 -3.47 -13.08 -5.84
C VAL A 85 -4.61 -12.55 -6.72
N ASP A 86 -5.81 -13.09 -6.51
CA ASP A 86 -7.03 -12.50 -7.05
C ASP A 86 -7.27 -11.13 -6.41
N VAL A 87 -7.17 -10.10 -7.24
CA VAL A 87 -7.27 -8.69 -6.84
C VAL A 87 -8.67 -8.33 -6.32
N ALA A 88 -9.75 -8.84 -6.92
CA ALA A 88 -11.10 -8.53 -6.47
C ALA A 88 -11.38 -9.17 -5.09
N LYS A 89 -10.82 -10.37 -4.87
CA LYS A 89 -10.86 -11.02 -3.55
C LYS A 89 -10.03 -10.23 -2.53
N LEU A 90 -8.85 -9.75 -2.90
CA LEU A 90 -8.01 -8.92 -2.05
C LEU A 90 -8.75 -7.64 -1.62
N ASP A 91 -9.34 -6.94 -2.58
CA ASP A 91 -10.10 -5.70 -2.32
C ASP A 91 -11.27 -5.96 -1.37
N SER A 92 -11.95 -7.09 -1.52
CA SER A 92 -13.03 -7.50 -0.61
C SER A 92 -12.53 -7.75 0.81
N VAL A 93 -11.36 -8.38 0.98
CA VAL A 93 -10.75 -8.62 2.30
C VAL A 93 -10.35 -7.30 2.95
N LEU A 94 -9.62 -6.44 2.24
CA LEU A 94 -9.16 -5.16 2.77
C LEU A 94 -10.31 -4.22 3.11
N ALA A 95 -11.33 -4.15 2.25
CA ALA A 95 -12.55 -3.39 2.51
C ALA A 95 -13.32 -3.92 3.73
N SER A 96 -13.38 -5.25 3.91
CA SER A 96 -14.00 -5.86 5.10
C SER A 96 -13.26 -5.46 6.38
N ILE A 97 -11.93 -5.47 6.38
CA ILE A 97 -11.12 -5.05 7.52
C ILE A 97 -11.37 -3.56 7.83
N ALA A 98 -11.34 -2.69 6.82
CA ALA A 98 -11.69 -1.27 6.99
C ALA A 98 -13.14 -1.07 7.49
N GLY A 99 -14.08 -1.93 7.10
CA GLY A 99 -15.46 -1.90 7.59
C GLY A 99 -15.60 -2.25 9.07
N GLN A 100 -14.68 -3.04 9.63
CA GLN A 100 -14.65 -3.43 11.04
C GLN A 100 -14.02 -2.36 11.94
N HIS A 101 -13.24 -1.44 11.36
CA HIS A 101 -12.47 -0.43 12.08
C HIS A 101 -12.87 0.98 11.64
N GLY A 102 -13.45 1.75 12.56
CA GLY A 102 -13.99 3.09 12.23
C GLY A 102 -12.94 4.12 11.81
N ASP A 103 -11.67 3.87 12.13
CA ASP A 103 -10.51 4.74 11.90
C ASP A 103 -9.59 4.27 10.76
N LEU A 104 -9.92 3.14 10.11
CA LEU A 104 -9.21 2.65 8.92
C LEU A 104 -9.91 3.05 7.63
N PHE A 105 -9.08 3.35 6.63
CA PHE A 105 -9.49 3.70 5.28
C PHE A 105 -8.88 2.69 4.32
N PHE A 106 -9.74 2.08 3.50
CA PHE A 106 -9.31 1.35 2.33
C PHE A 106 -9.50 2.23 1.09
N ARG A 107 -8.44 2.44 0.33
CA ARG A 107 -8.48 3.17 -0.94
C ARG A 107 -7.60 2.51 -2.00
N ILE A 108 -7.98 2.72 -3.25
CA ILE A 108 -7.21 2.36 -4.42
C ILE A 108 -6.74 3.68 -5.03
N ILE A 109 -5.42 3.87 -5.08
CA ILE A 109 -4.77 5.02 -5.68
C ILE A 109 -4.29 4.61 -7.06
N GLN A 110 -4.58 5.43 -8.06
CA GLN A 110 -4.10 5.27 -9.42
C GLN A 110 -3.26 6.49 -9.78
N ASP A 111 -1.95 6.31 -9.88
CA ASP A 111 -0.98 7.36 -10.17
C ASP A 111 -0.02 6.91 -11.31
N VAL A 112 0.98 7.73 -11.67
CA VAL A 112 1.94 7.37 -12.74
C VAL A 112 2.80 6.15 -12.42
N ARG A 113 2.86 5.73 -11.15
CA ARG A 113 3.57 4.54 -10.68
C ARG A 113 2.69 3.29 -10.73
N GLY A 114 1.41 3.45 -11.07
CA GLY A 114 0.45 2.39 -11.27
C GLY A 114 -0.65 2.39 -10.20
N GLU A 115 -1.26 1.24 -10.02
CA GLU A 115 -2.33 1.05 -9.05
C GLU A 115 -1.77 0.58 -7.70
N ARG A 116 -2.20 1.23 -6.61
CA ARG A 116 -1.79 0.90 -5.25
C ARG A 116 -3.01 0.82 -4.33
N ARG A 117 -3.05 -0.26 -3.53
CA ARG A 117 -4.03 -0.43 -2.44
C ARG A 117 -3.45 0.10 -1.15
N GLU A 118 -4.19 0.93 -0.44
CA GLU A 118 -3.82 1.42 0.88
C GLU A 118 -4.91 1.07 1.90
N LEU A 119 -4.47 0.47 3.01
CA LEU A 119 -5.29 0.23 4.20
C LEU A 119 -4.63 0.92 5.39
N GLN A 120 -4.98 2.19 5.60
CA GLN A 120 -4.26 3.09 6.51
C GLN A 120 -5.21 3.82 7.46
N ARG A 121 -4.66 4.32 8.56
CA ARG A 121 -5.32 5.34 9.38
C ARG A 121 -5.06 6.70 8.76
N ALA A 122 -6.00 7.63 8.94
CA ALA A 122 -5.69 9.03 8.71
C ALA A 122 -4.58 9.48 9.69
N ILE A 123 -3.65 10.28 9.19
CA ILE A 123 -2.58 10.88 9.98
C ILE A 123 -3.20 12.04 10.76
N ASP A 124 -2.93 12.10 12.07
CA ASP A 124 -3.34 13.25 12.87
C ASP A 124 -2.65 14.52 12.32
N PRO A 125 -3.37 15.64 12.11
CA PRO A 125 -2.79 16.88 11.61
C PRO A 125 -1.57 17.38 12.39
N ALA A 126 -1.48 17.10 13.70
CA ALA A 126 -0.36 17.46 14.56
C ALA A 126 0.82 16.47 14.47
N GLU A 127 0.58 15.24 14.00
CA GLU A 127 1.61 14.22 13.78
C GLU A 127 2.12 14.20 12.34
N TRP A 128 1.51 14.98 11.44
CA TRP A 128 1.88 15.03 10.04
C TRP A 128 3.28 15.64 9.82
N GLN A 129 4.13 14.93 9.08
CA GLN A 129 5.55 15.28 8.89
C GLN A 129 5.88 15.69 7.45
N GLY A 130 4.93 16.27 6.72
CA GLY A 130 5.17 16.69 5.33
C GLY A 130 5.19 15.53 4.34
N ILE A 131 4.25 14.59 4.48
CA ILE A 131 4.24 13.32 3.75
C ILE A 131 2.92 13.10 3.02
N GLU A 132 2.95 12.36 1.92
CA GLU A 132 1.71 11.94 1.26
C GLU A 132 0.86 11.07 2.18
N GLY A 133 -0.45 11.21 2.09
CA GLY A 133 -1.38 10.46 2.91
C GLY A 133 -2.65 11.22 3.23
N LEU A 134 -3.60 10.48 3.79
CA LEU A 134 -4.83 11.05 4.28
C LEU A 134 -4.60 11.69 5.65
N VAL A 135 -4.95 12.96 5.81
CA VAL A 135 -4.79 13.71 7.07
C VAL A 135 -6.15 14.12 7.64
N GLY A 136 -6.31 13.97 8.95
CA GLY A 136 -7.53 14.29 9.68
C GLY A 136 -7.69 13.39 10.91
N PRO A 137 -8.87 13.39 11.56
CA PRO A 137 -10.08 14.10 11.17
C PRO A 137 -10.07 15.60 11.50
N PHE A 138 -10.79 16.39 10.71
CA PHE A 138 -11.14 17.78 11.01
C PHE A 138 -12.63 17.89 11.38
N SER A 139 -12.95 18.79 12.32
CA SER A 139 -14.33 19.02 12.76
C SER A 139 -15.19 19.78 11.75
N GLU A 140 -14.55 20.60 10.90
CA GLU A 140 -15.22 21.50 9.95
C GLU A 140 -14.45 21.54 8.62
N GLU A 141 -15.17 21.76 7.51
CA GLU A 141 -14.60 21.89 6.15
C GLU A 141 -13.52 22.97 6.10
N HIS A 142 -13.86 24.15 6.65
CA HIS A 142 -12.97 25.29 6.66
C HIS A 142 -11.64 25.02 7.39
N ALA A 143 -11.68 24.22 8.46
CA ALA A 143 -10.46 23.84 9.18
C ALA A 143 -9.56 22.91 8.35
N ALA A 144 -10.17 22.00 7.57
CA ALA A 144 -9.44 21.14 6.64
C ALA A 144 -8.84 21.97 5.49
N GLU A 145 -9.62 22.88 4.88
CA GLU A 145 -9.13 23.78 3.82
C GLU A 145 -7.97 24.67 4.29
N GLU A 146 -8.09 25.29 5.47
CA GLU A 146 -7.05 26.14 6.02
C GLU A 146 -5.77 25.34 6.33
N TRP A 147 -5.92 24.12 6.86
CA TRP A 147 -4.80 23.23 7.10
C TRP A 147 -4.14 22.81 5.77
N GLY A 148 -4.92 22.34 4.81
CA GLY A 148 -4.44 21.89 3.50
C GLY A 148 -3.67 22.98 2.76
N SER A 149 -4.24 24.20 2.68
CA SER A 149 -3.59 25.33 2.03
C SER A 149 -2.25 25.70 2.66
N LYS A 150 -2.14 25.70 4.00
CA LYS A 150 -0.88 25.96 4.70
C LYS A 150 0.14 24.86 4.48
N SER A 151 -0.30 23.60 4.56
CA SER A 151 0.53 22.41 4.36
C SER A 151 1.13 22.40 2.95
N SER A 152 0.33 22.69 1.94
CA SER A 152 0.79 22.76 0.54
C SER A 152 1.86 23.81 0.32
N GLN A 153 1.68 25.02 0.85
CA GLN A 153 2.68 26.08 0.75
C GLN A 153 4.02 25.71 1.40
N SER A 154 3.99 24.93 2.48
CA SER A 154 5.18 24.57 3.26
C SER A 154 5.98 23.40 2.68
N THR A 155 5.34 22.54 1.90
CA THR A 155 5.94 21.27 1.43
C THR A 155 6.04 21.16 -0.08
N GLY A 156 5.24 21.93 -0.83
CA GLY A 156 5.07 21.74 -2.27
C GLY A 156 4.18 20.56 -2.66
N LEU A 157 3.57 19.87 -1.70
CA LEU A 157 2.53 18.85 -1.94
C LEU A 157 1.18 19.53 -2.14
N GLU A 158 0.30 18.94 -2.92
CA GLU A 158 -1.08 19.40 -3.04
C GLU A 158 -1.98 18.70 -2.04
N SER A 159 -3.14 19.30 -1.79
CA SER A 159 -4.15 18.69 -0.92
C SER A 159 -5.56 18.89 -1.44
N ASP A 160 -6.36 17.82 -1.42
CA ASP A 160 -7.79 17.87 -1.70
C ASP A 160 -8.61 17.63 -0.42
N VAL A 161 -9.54 18.54 -0.15
CA VAL A 161 -10.46 18.43 0.99
C VAL A 161 -11.69 17.60 0.57
N PHE A 162 -12.06 16.65 1.41
CA PHE A 162 -13.28 15.88 1.21
C PHE A 162 -13.91 15.43 2.52
N GLN A 163 -15.17 15.05 2.45
CA GLN A 163 -15.92 14.53 3.59
C GLN A 163 -16.12 13.03 3.48
N LEU A 164 -15.82 12.29 4.54
CA LEU A 164 -16.17 10.88 4.69
C LEU A 164 -16.92 10.65 6.00
N ARG A 165 -18.11 10.03 5.93
CA ARG A 165 -18.94 9.69 7.10
C ARG A 165 -19.22 10.89 8.02
N GLY A 166 -19.38 12.09 7.46
CA GLY A 166 -19.64 13.32 8.21
C GLY A 166 -18.41 13.97 8.84
N THR A 167 -17.21 13.51 8.49
CA THR A 167 -15.93 14.02 9.00
C THR A 167 -15.06 14.50 7.84
N TRP A 168 -14.30 15.57 8.06
CA TRP A 168 -13.48 16.19 7.02
C TRP A 168 -12.05 15.70 7.06
N PHE A 169 -11.45 15.54 5.89
CA PHE A 169 -10.09 15.09 5.69
C PHE A 169 -9.41 15.87 4.55
N CYS A 170 -8.09 15.85 4.56
CA CYS A 170 -7.25 16.31 3.45
C CYS A 170 -6.49 15.12 2.88
N ASP A 171 -6.68 14.81 1.60
CA ASP A 171 -5.78 13.89 0.89
C ASP A 171 -4.57 14.68 0.41
N VAL A 172 -3.38 14.33 0.88
CA VAL A 172 -2.13 15.02 0.51
C VAL A 172 -1.33 14.16 -0.46
N PHE A 173 -0.97 14.73 -1.61
CA PHE A 173 -0.34 14.03 -2.73
C PHE A 173 0.65 14.91 -3.51
N ASP A 174 1.51 14.30 -4.31
CA ASP A 174 2.47 14.99 -5.17
C ASP A 174 1.97 15.05 -6.63
N LEU A 175 1.70 16.25 -7.15
CA LEU A 175 1.25 16.43 -8.54
C LEU A 175 2.32 16.10 -9.59
N SER A 176 3.60 16.09 -9.22
CA SER A 176 4.67 15.66 -10.13
C SER A 176 4.60 14.16 -10.44
N GLU A 177 3.74 13.43 -9.74
CA GLU A 177 3.49 12.00 -9.88
C GLU A 177 2.11 11.68 -10.50
N THR A 178 1.42 12.68 -11.05
CA THR A 178 0.14 12.52 -11.78
C THR A 178 0.24 12.83 -13.27
#